data_AF-A0A226D2S1-F1
#
_entry.id   AF-A0A226D2S1-F1
#
_cell.length_a   1.000
_cell.length_b   1.000
_cell.length_c   1.000
_cell.angle_alpha   90.00
_cell.angle_beta   90.00
_cell.angle_gamma   90.00
#
_symmetry.space_group_name_H-M   'P 1'
#
loop_
_entity.id
_entity.type
_entity.pdbx_description
1 polymer ?
#
loop_
_entity_poly.entity_id
_entity_poly.type
_entity_poly.pdbx_seq_one_letter_code
_entity_poly.pdbx_strand_id
1 'polypeptide(L)'
;MKKKAYATFARNANEVEDALILLKSIKETKTFQKLLILHDSEIEISLWTKLAIQFDEMVQLVSFANLKVDFWSQLLLTCTTLLDFDRICLIDPSAVVLKNCDSLFLCDPVNIVFGNGMFILKPGTDATGYLFDRLTKEPESNCTFHKLKDVLVNESMAVHLEKQFVIDIRKGELPNQPNNGCMEDVFDFRNKIKQMSYSKRESDMEPIAVIGMSCRMPDSKGVEEYWKTYLDGKCVIRPPPAWRWTTEQIGTTVKGQFHCDFLPCPVDEFDGDFFEMSPAECNFTDPQQRFLLEVSWEALEDAGINPQSIAGSMTGIYSGCWTQDYNELVHKFAPPSMPLSPTELKMVHGQQLRSRAFPIGTHLQGQAVHDLRRGACSLAIAASANLIIKPTFQHEVLVSKDFRCKTFDSAANGFARGEAVVAIILKRLSDAVRDGDRIHSVILGYGATQEGETKSVGTPTIEMEALAMEMALRHTGLKPEQIQVVEAHGTGTGKGDPLEIKAIAKAYSTSHRADPLIITAGKANIGHTESSCGLAGLIKITMAMKYGLIPAQIGIQTLNPEIDLTTIPAVIPLADSVPWCPAFDKPKVAGISSFGFTGTNTHIILQEAPKFT
;
A
#
# COMPACT_ATOMS: atom_id res chain seq x y z
N MET A 1 -26.47 20.42 15.60
CA MET A 1 -27.18 19.12 15.63
C MET A 1 -27.19 18.57 14.20
N LYS A 2 -26.75 17.33 13.97
CA LYS A 2 -26.67 16.75 12.62
C LYS A 2 -28.08 16.45 12.10
N LYS A 3 -28.44 16.91 10.90
CA LYS A 3 -29.72 16.59 10.26
C LYS A 3 -29.71 15.12 9.85
N LYS A 4 -30.73 14.36 10.24
CA LYS A 4 -30.83 12.92 9.95
C LYS A 4 -32.15 12.62 9.26
N ALA A 5 -32.08 11.89 8.15
CA ALA A 5 -33.25 11.29 7.51
C ALA A 5 -33.26 9.79 7.77
N TYR A 6 -34.47 9.25 7.94
CA TYR A 6 -34.70 7.81 7.98
C TYR A 6 -35.47 7.43 6.73
N ALA A 7 -34.99 6.39 6.05
CA ALA A 7 -35.54 5.92 4.80
C ALA A 7 -35.88 4.43 4.90
N THR A 8 -37.00 4.05 4.31
CA THR A 8 -37.36 2.65 4.11
C THR A 8 -37.84 2.45 2.67
N PHE A 9 -37.89 1.19 2.24
CA PHE A 9 -38.15 0.81 0.86
C PHE A 9 -38.91 -0.52 0.85
N ALA A 10 -39.74 -0.77 -0.15
CA ALA A 10 -40.33 -2.10 -0.35
C ALA A 10 -39.98 -2.62 -1.74
N ARG A 11 -39.60 -3.90 -1.81
CA ARG A 11 -39.20 -4.56 -3.07
C ARG A 11 -40.40 -5.21 -3.77
N ASN A 12 -41.51 -5.39 -3.07
CA ASN A 12 -42.74 -6.01 -3.58
C ASN A 12 -43.95 -5.58 -2.73
N ALA A 13 -45.16 -5.92 -3.17
CA ALA A 13 -46.41 -5.54 -2.51
C ALA A 13 -46.57 -6.05 -1.07
N ASN A 14 -46.02 -7.21 -0.72
CA ASN A 14 -46.13 -7.77 0.63
C ASN A 14 -45.24 -7.01 1.62
N GLU A 15 -44.05 -6.60 1.19
CA GLU A 15 -43.14 -5.78 1.99
C GLU A 15 -43.65 -4.35 2.22
N VAL A 16 -44.67 -3.90 1.46
CA VAL A 16 -45.33 -2.61 1.70
C VAL A 16 -46.04 -2.62 3.06
N GLU A 17 -46.63 -3.75 3.45
CA GLU A 17 -47.30 -3.89 4.74
C GLU A 17 -46.30 -3.96 5.89
N ASP A 18 -45.17 -4.64 5.69
CA ASP A 18 -44.07 -4.66 6.68
C ASP A 18 -43.43 -3.28 6.85
N ALA A 19 -43.23 -2.54 5.75
CA ALA A 19 -42.77 -1.16 5.78
C ALA A 19 -43.79 -0.26 6.49
N LEU A 20 -45.09 -0.45 6.26
CA LEU A 20 -46.16 0.26 6.96
C LEU A 20 -46.11 0.04 8.48
N ILE A 21 -45.95 -1.21 8.91
CA ILE A 21 -45.85 -1.58 10.32
C ILE A 21 -44.62 -0.94 10.95
N LEU A 22 -43.45 -1.07 10.30
CA LEU A 22 -42.19 -0.46 10.74
C LEU A 22 -42.33 1.05 10.91
N LEU A 23 -42.90 1.74 9.92
CA LEU A 23 -43.07 3.19 9.94
C LEU A 23 -44.02 3.65 11.04
N LYS A 24 -45.10 2.91 11.30
CA LYS A 24 -46.01 3.18 12.41
C LYS A 24 -45.32 3.01 13.77
N SER A 25 -44.58 1.91 13.93
CA SER A 25 -43.76 1.61 15.09
C SER A 25 -42.68 2.68 15.38
N ILE A 26 -42.08 3.23 14.32
CA ILE A 26 -41.09 4.33 14.43
C ILE A 26 -41.79 5.65 14.83
N LYS A 27 -42.96 5.96 14.26
CA LYS A 27 -43.74 7.17 14.57
C LYS A 27 -44.18 7.23 16.04
N GLU A 28 -44.53 6.09 16.63
CA GLU A 28 -44.99 5.99 18.02
C GLU A 28 -43.86 6.14 19.04
N THR A 29 -42.59 5.91 18.64
CA THR A 29 -41.45 5.83 19.56
C THR A 29 -40.57 7.10 19.61
N LYS A 30 -40.54 7.95 18.58
CA LYS A 30 -39.81 9.24 18.59
C LYS A 30 -40.42 10.32 17.69
N THR A 31 -40.11 11.57 17.99
CA THR A 31 -40.36 12.74 17.12
C THR A 31 -39.24 12.87 16.07
N PHE A 32 -39.53 12.61 14.79
CA PHE A 32 -38.61 12.80 13.67
C PHE A 32 -39.05 13.94 12.74
N GLN A 33 -38.11 14.49 11.97
CA GLN A 33 -38.32 15.69 11.15
C GLN A 33 -38.85 15.40 9.73
N LYS A 34 -38.42 14.35 9.02
CA LYS A 34 -38.91 13.96 7.69
C LYS A 34 -38.71 12.47 7.39
N LEU A 35 -39.62 11.86 6.63
CA LEU A 35 -39.61 10.44 6.27
C LEU A 35 -39.60 10.25 4.75
N LEU A 36 -38.64 9.46 4.24
CA LEU A 36 -38.54 9.19 2.82
C LEU A 36 -38.96 7.75 2.49
N ILE A 37 -39.76 7.59 1.42
CA ILE A 37 -40.21 6.29 0.92
C ILE A 37 -39.79 6.14 -0.54
N LEU A 38 -39.02 5.10 -0.80
CA LEU A 38 -38.49 4.77 -2.13
C LEU A 38 -39.33 3.66 -2.73
N HIS A 39 -39.82 3.85 -3.96
CA HIS A 39 -40.73 2.92 -4.63
C HIS A 39 -40.17 2.37 -5.93
N ASP A 40 -40.52 1.13 -6.24
CA ASP A 40 -40.33 0.53 -7.55
C ASP A 40 -41.49 0.93 -8.48
N SER A 41 -41.19 1.14 -9.77
CA SER A 41 -42.16 1.51 -10.80
C SER A 41 -43.20 0.41 -11.11
N GLU A 42 -42.91 -0.84 -10.75
CA GLU A 42 -43.79 -1.99 -11.01
C GLU A 42 -44.86 -2.23 -9.91
N ILE A 43 -44.81 -1.50 -8.79
CA ILE A 43 -45.77 -1.66 -7.69
C ILE A 43 -46.93 -0.66 -7.85
N GLU A 44 -48.17 -1.15 -7.74
CA GLU A 44 -49.37 -0.35 -7.97
C GLU A 44 -49.46 0.88 -7.04
N ILE A 45 -49.57 2.07 -7.63
CA ILE A 45 -49.54 3.38 -6.95
C ILE A 45 -50.67 3.52 -5.88
N SER A 46 -51.76 2.76 -6.06
CA SER A 46 -52.92 2.71 -5.14
C SER A 46 -52.53 2.27 -3.71
N LEU A 47 -51.58 1.35 -3.57
CA LEU A 47 -51.10 0.83 -2.28
C LEU A 47 -50.26 1.88 -1.53
N TRP A 48 -49.43 2.63 -2.25
CA TRP A 48 -48.56 3.69 -1.72
C TRP A 48 -49.31 4.95 -1.33
N THR A 49 -50.47 5.19 -1.94
CA THR A 49 -51.34 6.31 -1.60
C THR A 49 -51.83 6.21 -0.15
N LYS A 50 -52.01 5.00 0.40
CA LYS A 50 -52.35 4.80 1.82
C LYS A 50 -51.23 5.23 2.78
N LEU A 51 -49.97 5.05 2.37
CA LEU A 51 -48.78 5.44 3.12
C LEU A 51 -48.64 6.97 3.20
N ALA A 52 -48.78 7.65 2.06
CA ALA A 52 -48.67 9.11 1.99
C ALA A 52 -49.73 9.84 2.83
N ILE A 53 -50.89 9.20 3.10
CA ILE A 53 -51.98 9.76 3.91
C ILE A 53 -51.68 9.72 5.42
N GLN A 54 -50.87 8.78 5.92
CA GLN A 54 -50.64 8.61 7.36
C GLN A 54 -49.53 9.50 7.95
N PHE A 55 -48.73 10.16 7.11
CA PHE A 55 -47.57 10.96 7.50
C PHE A 55 -47.70 12.37 6.90
N ASP A 56 -48.19 13.31 7.71
CA ASP A 56 -48.57 14.67 7.28
C ASP A 56 -47.40 15.56 6.81
N GLU A 57 -46.14 15.23 7.17
CA GLU A 57 -44.96 15.97 6.73
C GLU A 57 -44.02 15.12 5.85
N MET A 58 -44.13 15.40 4.54
CA MET A 58 -43.30 15.02 3.38
C MET A 58 -42.82 13.56 3.28
N VAL A 59 -43.56 12.79 2.49
CA VAL A 59 -43.07 11.63 1.73
C VAL A 59 -42.61 12.13 0.36
N GLN A 60 -41.31 12.06 0.03
CA GLN A 60 -40.88 12.24 -1.37
C GLN A 60 -40.84 10.85 -2.02
N LEU A 61 -41.68 10.67 -3.04
CA LEU A 61 -41.64 9.52 -3.94
C LEU A 61 -40.76 9.92 -5.11
N VAL A 62 -39.61 9.27 -5.27
CA VAL A 62 -38.70 9.54 -6.39
C VAL A 62 -38.66 8.30 -7.28
N SER A 63 -39.13 8.46 -8.51
CA SER A 63 -39.05 7.46 -9.57
C SER A 63 -38.23 8.00 -10.72
N PHE A 64 -37.32 7.19 -11.23
CA PHE A 64 -36.56 7.49 -12.44
C PHE A 64 -37.15 6.71 -13.59
N ALA A 65 -38.34 7.12 -14.04
CA ALA A 65 -39.17 6.38 -15.00
C ALA A 65 -38.47 6.03 -16.34
N ASN A 66 -37.40 6.75 -16.69
CA ASN A 66 -36.69 6.62 -17.97
C ASN A 66 -35.28 5.98 -17.85
N LEU A 67 -34.89 5.51 -16.66
CA LEU A 67 -33.59 4.89 -16.43
C LEU A 67 -33.79 3.40 -16.09
N LYS A 68 -33.35 2.51 -16.99
CA LYS A 68 -33.31 1.06 -16.73
C LYS A 68 -32.14 0.71 -15.82
N VAL A 69 -32.29 0.96 -14.53
CA VAL A 69 -31.34 0.55 -13.47
C VAL A 69 -32.04 -0.40 -12.50
N ASP A 70 -31.28 -1.30 -11.89
CA ASP A 70 -31.86 -2.19 -10.88
C ASP A 70 -32.28 -1.40 -9.63
N PHE A 71 -33.26 -1.94 -8.91
CA PHE A 71 -33.86 -1.34 -7.72
C PHE A 71 -32.84 -0.79 -6.71
N TRP A 72 -31.73 -1.50 -6.47
CA TRP A 72 -30.74 -1.08 -5.48
C TRP A 72 -29.88 0.09 -5.96
N SER A 73 -29.54 0.11 -7.24
CA SER A 73 -28.88 1.26 -7.87
C SER A 73 -29.79 2.48 -7.85
N GLN A 74 -31.09 2.31 -8.12
CA GLN A 74 -32.09 3.39 -8.00
C GLN A 74 -32.24 3.90 -6.56
N LEU A 75 -32.28 2.98 -5.60
CA LEU A 75 -32.34 3.30 -4.17
C LEU A 75 -31.14 4.13 -3.73
N LEU A 76 -29.93 3.70 -4.13
CA LEU A 76 -28.68 4.37 -3.81
C LEU A 76 -28.59 5.75 -4.46
N LEU A 77 -28.94 5.84 -5.75
CA LEU A 77 -29.00 7.12 -6.49
C LEU A 77 -29.93 8.09 -5.78
N THR A 78 -31.14 7.64 -5.42
CA THR A 78 -32.10 8.50 -4.71
C THR A 78 -31.53 8.98 -3.39
N CYS A 79 -30.95 8.10 -2.57
CA CYS A 79 -30.34 8.50 -1.31
C CYS A 79 -29.20 9.52 -1.50
N THR A 80 -28.41 9.39 -2.56
CA THR A 80 -27.31 10.35 -2.85
C THR A 80 -27.78 11.71 -3.35
N THR A 81 -28.99 11.82 -3.89
CA THR A 81 -29.58 13.09 -4.35
C THR A 81 -30.15 13.96 -3.22
N LEU A 82 -30.24 13.42 -2.01
CA LEU A 82 -30.83 14.11 -0.85
C LEU A 82 -29.77 14.94 -0.11
N LEU A 83 -29.41 16.06 -0.70
CA LEU A 83 -28.32 16.92 -0.22
C LEU A 83 -28.65 17.68 1.09
N ASP A 84 -29.91 17.70 1.52
CA ASP A 84 -30.37 18.44 2.70
C ASP A 84 -30.03 17.77 4.04
N PHE A 85 -29.51 16.54 4.02
CA PHE A 85 -29.27 15.74 5.22
C PHE A 85 -27.81 15.31 5.37
N ASP A 86 -27.25 15.49 6.58
CA ASP A 86 -25.88 15.08 6.89
C ASP A 86 -25.74 13.56 7.02
N ARG A 87 -26.85 12.86 7.27
CA ARG A 87 -26.91 11.40 7.46
C ARG A 87 -28.25 10.83 7.00
N ILE A 88 -28.18 9.69 6.33
CA ILE A 88 -29.36 8.94 5.88
C ILE A 88 -29.26 7.52 6.44
N CYS A 89 -30.26 7.11 7.21
CA CYS A 89 -30.34 5.75 7.78
C CYS A 89 -31.39 4.95 7.02
N LEU A 90 -30.96 3.89 6.34
CA LEU A 90 -31.81 3.05 5.50
C LEU A 90 -32.14 1.74 6.22
N ILE A 91 -33.43 1.42 6.33
CA ILE A 91 -33.94 0.31 7.14
C ILE A 91 -34.71 -0.66 6.25
N ASP A 92 -34.30 -1.93 6.27
CA ASP A 92 -34.98 -3.01 5.54
C ASP A 92 -36.29 -3.39 6.28
N PRO A 93 -37.45 -3.33 5.61
CA PRO A 93 -38.73 -3.65 6.25
C PRO A 93 -38.85 -5.13 6.65
N SER A 94 -38.18 -6.04 5.95
CA SER A 94 -38.25 -7.49 6.20
C SER A 94 -37.51 -7.94 7.47
N ALA A 95 -36.74 -7.03 8.09
CA ALA A 95 -36.04 -7.28 9.34
C ALA A 95 -36.95 -7.37 10.58
N VAL A 96 -38.25 -7.10 10.43
CA VAL A 96 -39.19 -6.99 11.55
C VAL A 96 -39.77 -8.36 11.90
N VAL A 97 -38.95 -9.21 12.54
CA VAL A 97 -39.46 -10.16 13.52
C VAL A 97 -38.97 -9.72 14.88
N LEU A 98 -39.51 -8.63 15.43
CA LEU A 98 -39.13 -8.19 16.79
C LEU A 98 -40.35 -7.74 17.60
N LYS A 99 -40.47 -8.33 18.80
CA LYS A 99 -41.50 -8.09 19.82
C LYS A 99 -41.37 -6.73 20.55
N ASN A 100 -40.40 -5.88 20.21
CA ASN A 100 -40.24 -4.51 20.73
C ASN A 100 -39.35 -3.66 19.78
N CYS A 101 -39.75 -2.42 19.51
CA CYS A 101 -39.03 -1.41 18.72
C CYS A 101 -37.69 -0.97 19.35
N ASP A 102 -37.53 -1.04 20.68
CA ASP A 102 -36.28 -0.65 21.35
C ASP A 102 -35.08 -1.50 20.92
N SER A 103 -35.34 -2.75 20.50
CA SER A 103 -34.34 -3.69 19.99
C SER A 103 -33.68 -3.22 18.69
N LEU A 104 -34.38 -2.40 17.90
CA LEU A 104 -33.90 -1.89 16.60
C LEU A 104 -32.77 -0.86 16.77
N PHE A 105 -32.72 -0.18 17.92
CA PHE A 105 -31.75 0.87 18.24
C PHE A 105 -30.72 0.48 19.31
N LEU A 106 -30.87 -0.70 19.90
CA LEU A 106 -29.86 -1.34 20.78
C LEU A 106 -28.73 -2.01 19.99
N CYS A 107 -28.89 -2.16 18.67
CA CYS A 107 -27.82 -2.58 17.77
C CYS A 107 -26.82 -1.43 17.62
N ASP A 108 -25.58 -1.62 18.08
CA ASP A 108 -24.48 -0.67 17.91
C ASP A 108 -24.32 -0.34 16.41
N PRO A 109 -24.40 0.94 15.98
CA PRO A 109 -24.39 1.33 14.56
C PRO A 109 -23.02 1.18 13.89
N VAL A 110 -22.21 0.21 14.30
CA VAL A 110 -20.94 -0.11 13.68
C VAL A 110 -21.17 -1.23 12.68
N ASN A 111 -21.48 -0.87 11.44
CA ASN A 111 -20.77 -1.35 10.24
C ASN A 111 -21.51 -0.97 8.94
N ILE A 112 -20.71 -0.47 7.99
CA ILE A 112 -21.00 -0.05 6.60
C ILE A 112 -21.43 1.42 6.44
N VAL A 113 -20.44 2.24 6.08
CA VAL A 113 -20.61 3.63 5.61
C VAL A 113 -20.29 3.64 4.11
N PHE A 114 -21.26 4.00 3.28
CA PHE A 114 -20.97 4.53 1.95
C PHE A 114 -20.85 6.06 2.06
N GLY A 115 -20.11 6.70 1.14
CA GLY A 115 -19.78 8.13 1.19
C GLY A 115 -20.94 9.08 1.59
N ASN A 116 -20.60 10.30 2.03
CA ASN A 116 -21.53 11.29 2.61
C ASN A 116 -22.42 10.81 3.77
N GLY A 117 -22.07 9.72 4.46
CA GLY A 117 -22.66 9.40 5.77
C GLY A 117 -23.99 8.64 5.73
N MET A 118 -24.17 7.76 4.75
CA MET A 118 -25.30 6.83 4.66
C MET A 118 -25.04 5.55 5.47
N PHE A 119 -26.03 5.11 6.25
CA PHE A 119 -25.96 3.94 7.15
C PHE A 119 -27.10 2.96 6.83
N ILE A 120 -26.83 1.66 6.80
CA ILE A 120 -27.86 0.61 6.58
C ILE A 120 -28.00 -0.21 7.87
N LEU A 121 -29.21 -0.33 8.42
CA LEU A 121 -29.46 -1.03 9.69
C LEU A 121 -30.17 -2.37 9.47
N LYS A 122 -29.66 -3.46 10.07
CA LYS A 122 -30.30 -4.79 10.05
C LYS A 122 -30.01 -5.59 11.35
N PRO A 123 -30.97 -6.37 11.90
CA PRO A 123 -30.74 -7.32 13.00
C PRO A 123 -30.67 -8.79 12.53
N GLY A 124 -29.80 -9.58 13.16
CA GLY A 124 -29.78 -11.06 13.10
C GLY A 124 -29.04 -11.68 11.90
N THR A 125 -27.99 -12.46 12.19
CA THR A 125 -26.93 -12.95 11.28
C THR A 125 -27.32 -14.12 10.36
N ASP A 126 -26.89 -14.06 9.09
CA ASP A 126 -25.94 -15.01 8.42
C ASP A 126 -25.81 -14.75 6.88
N ALA A 127 -26.58 -13.83 6.27
CA ALA A 127 -26.64 -13.72 4.80
C ALA A 127 -26.70 -12.27 4.27
N THR A 128 -25.60 -11.53 4.38
CA THR A 128 -25.26 -10.39 3.48
C THR A 128 -24.12 -10.78 2.54
N GLY A 129 -23.86 -12.07 2.32
CA GLY A 129 -23.02 -12.60 1.23
C GLY A 129 -23.64 -12.45 -0.18
N TYR A 130 -24.72 -11.68 -0.31
CA TYR A 130 -25.58 -11.66 -1.49
C TYR A 130 -25.82 -10.24 -2.06
N LEU A 131 -25.66 -9.18 -1.26
CA LEU A 131 -25.97 -7.79 -1.65
C LEU A 131 -24.85 -7.14 -2.49
N PHE A 132 -23.58 -7.45 -2.22
CA PHE A 132 -22.41 -6.92 -2.95
C PHE A 132 -22.08 -7.73 -4.23
N ASP A 133 -22.44 -9.02 -4.27
CA ASP A 133 -22.34 -9.92 -5.43
C ASP A 133 -23.31 -9.51 -6.58
N ARG A 134 -24.23 -8.56 -6.33
CA ARG A 134 -25.21 -8.01 -7.27
C ARG A 134 -24.85 -6.64 -7.85
N LEU A 135 -24.14 -5.76 -7.13
CA LEU A 135 -23.61 -4.49 -7.69
C LEU A 135 -22.54 -4.74 -8.77
N THR A 136 -21.86 -5.88 -8.67
CA THR A 136 -20.78 -6.31 -9.57
C THR A 136 -21.26 -7.08 -10.80
N LYS A 137 -22.59 -7.22 -11.01
CA LYS A 137 -23.20 -7.70 -12.26
C LYS A 137 -23.70 -6.52 -13.16
N GLU A 138 -23.00 -5.38 -13.17
CA GLU A 138 -23.00 -4.43 -14.31
C GLU A 138 -21.77 -4.63 -15.23
N PRO A 139 -21.67 -5.74 -15.98
CA PRO A 139 -20.84 -5.75 -17.17
C PRO A 139 -21.59 -4.99 -18.29
N GLU A 140 -20.83 -4.22 -19.08
CA GLU A 140 -21.17 -3.75 -20.44
C GLU A 140 -21.97 -2.42 -20.59
N SER A 141 -21.37 -1.27 -20.30
CA SER A 141 -21.23 -0.14 -21.26
C SER A 141 -20.56 1.11 -20.65
N ASN A 142 -19.88 1.89 -21.48
CA ASN A 142 -18.98 3.00 -21.13
C ASN A 142 -19.63 4.20 -20.38
N CYS A 143 -19.65 4.18 -19.05
CA CYS A 143 -19.50 5.25 -18.03
C CYS A 143 -20.15 4.70 -16.72
N THR A 144 -20.06 5.27 -15.49
CA THR A 144 -21.16 6.15 -15.02
C THR A 144 -21.52 6.00 -13.49
N PHE A 145 -20.59 6.25 -12.52
CA PHE A 145 -21.02 6.57 -11.12
C PHE A 145 -20.68 8.02 -10.75
N HIS A 146 -19.41 8.41 -10.90
CA HIS A 146 -19.00 9.81 -10.75
C HIS A 146 -19.49 10.69 -11.90
N LYS A 147 -19.55 10.18 -13.14
CA LYS A 147 -20.12 10.90 -14.29
C LYS A 147 -21.65 11.00 -14.27
N LEU A 148 -22.37 9.99 -13.74
CA LEU A 148 -23.85 10.05 -13.58
C LEU A 148 -24.24 11.07 -12.52
N LYS A 149 -23.45 11.16 -11.43
CA LYS A 149 -23.57 12.21 -10.43
C LYS A 149 -23.44 13.60 -11.06
N ASP A 150 -22.46 13.79 -11.94
CA ASP A 150 -22.22 15.09 -12.58
C ASP A 150 -23.26 15.41 -13.68
N VAL A 151 -23.86 14.40 -14.34
CA VAL A 151 -24.96 14.60 -15.30
C VAL A 151 -26.30 14.85 -14.60
N LEU A 152 -26.63 14.11 -13.55
CA LEU A 152 -27.93 14.21 -12.85
C LEU A 152 -28.05 15.46 -11.97
N VAL A 153 -26.97 15.92 -11.35
CA VAL A 153 -26.95 17.17 -10.59
C VAL A 153 -27.13 18.38 -11.51
N ASN A 154 -26.70 18.27 -12.79
CA ASN A 154 -26.78 19.35 -13.76
C ASN A 154 -28.04 19.33 -14.64
N GLU A 155 -28.69 18.17 -14.88
CA GLU A 155 -29.81 18.05 -15.84
C GLU A 155 -31.21 17.85 -15.22
N SER A 156 -31.39 17.91 -13.90
CA SER A 156 -32.72 17.91 -13.23
C SER A 156 -33.68 16.78 -13.69
N MET A 157 -33.16 15.58 -13.96
CA MET A 157 -33.96 14.44 -14.45
C MET A 157 -34.69 13.64 -13.35
N ALA A 158 -34.62 14.06 -12.10
CA ALA A 158 -35.41 13.48 -11.03
C ALA A 158 -36.83 14.07 -11.07
N VAL A 159 -37.84 13.22 -11.31
CA VAL A 159 -39.23 13.67 -11.25
C VAL A 159 -39.62 13.79 -9.78
N HIS A 160 -39.70 15.03 -9.29
CA HIS A 160 -40.16 15.31 -7.95
C HIS A 160 -41.68 15.22 -7.90
N LEU A 161 -42.19 14.19 -7.23
CA LEU A 161 -43.62 14.06 -7.00
C LEU A 161 -44.01 14.92 -5.79
N GLU A 162 -44.30 16.19 -6.05
CA GLU A 162 -45.04 16.99 -5.07
C GLU A 162 -46.42 16.35 -4.85
N LYS A 163 -46.99 16.57 -3.66
CA LYS A 163 -48.30 16.03 -3.23
C LYS A 163 -49.42 16.25 -4.28
N GLN A 164 -49.28 17.28 -5.12
CA GLN A 164 -50.21 17.60 -6.21
C GLN A 164 -50.12 16.63 -7.42
N PHE A 165 -48.95 16.07 -7.73
CA PHE A 165 -48.76 15.18 -8.89
C PHE A 165 -49.39 13.79 -8.70
N VAL A 166 -49.38 13.25 -7.48
CA VAL A 166 -50.07 11.98 -7.15
C VAL A 166 -51.60 12.12 -7.32
N ILE A 167 -52.13 13.34 -7.18
CA ILE A 167 -53.53 13.66 -7.49
C ILE A 167 -53.80 13.61 -9.00
N ASP A 168 -52.81 13.92 -9.83
CA ASP A 168 -52.94 13.95 -11.30
C ASP A 168 -52.71 12.59 -11.99
N ILE A 169 -51.91 11.67 -11.41
CA ILE A 169 -51.81 10.26 -11.87
C ILE A 169 -53.17 9.54 -11.85
N ARG A 170 -54.15 10.01 -11.07
CA ARG A 170 -55.56 9.56 -11.18
C ARG A 170 -56.14 9.67 -12.61
N LYS A 171 -55.47 10.37 -13.53
CA LYS A 171 -55.93 10.63 -14.90
C LYS A 171 -55.24 9.77 -16.00
N GLY A 172 -54.16 9.05 -15.68
CA GLY A 172 -53.67 7.81 -16.34
C GLY A 172 -53.03 7.80 -17.75
N GLU A 173 -51.71 8.00 -17.93
CA GLU A 173 -50.93 7.62 -19.14
C GLU A 173 -49.41 7.39 -18.86
N LEU A 174 -48.74 6.32 -19.39
CA LEU A 174 -47.28 6.21 -19.75
C LEU A 174 -46.84 4.79 -20.33
N PRO A 175 -45.80 4.64 -21.23
CA PRO A 175 -45.41 3.34 -21.88
C PRO A 175 -43.90 2.86 -21.93
N ASN A 176 -43.72 1.52 -21.84
CA ASN A 176 -42.82 0.42 -22.37
C ASN A 176 -41.31 0.47 -22.86
N GLN A 177 -40.62 -0.70 -22.70
CA GLN A 177 -39.16 -1.09 -22.74
C GLN A 177 -38.64 -2.00 -23.94
N PRO A 178 -37.29 -2.27 -24.09
CA PRO A 178 -36.77 -3.58 -24.65
C PRO A 178 -35.37 -4.16 -24.17
N ASN A 179 -34.95 -5.31 -24.76
CA ASN A 179 -34.18 -6.54 -24.34
C ASN A 179 -32.61 -6.68 -24.45
N ASN A 180 -32.07 -7.85 -23.96
CA ASN A 180 -30.67 -8.33 -23.71
C ASN A 180 -30.04 -9.37 -24.69
N GLY A 181 -28.69 -9.58 -24.64
CA GLY A 181 -28.02 -10.88 -24.89
C GLY A 181 -26.46 -10.93 -24.98
N CYS A 182 -25.75 -11.51 -23.97
CA CYS A 182 -24.41 -12.18 -24.01
C CYS A 182 -24.01 -12.69 -22.59
N MET A 183 -23.89 -14.01 -22.28
CA MET A 183 -23.64 -14.46 -20.88
C MET A 183 -23.13 -15.93 -20.71
N GLU A 184 -21.97 -16.33 -21.26
CA GLU A 184 -21.40 -17.69 -21.01
C GLU A 184 -20.01 -17.71 -20.31
N ASP A 185 -19.16 -16.67 -20.40
CA ASP A 185 -17.79 -16.69 -19.80
C ASP A 185 -17.70 -16.38 -18.28
N VAL A 186 -18.75 -15.80 -17.69
CA VAL A 186 -18.70 -15.26 -16.31
C VAL A 186 -18.77 -16.34 -15.23
N PHE A 187 -19.28 -17.53 -15.56
CA PHE A 187 -19.57 -18.58 -14.56
C PHE A 187 -18.32 -19.31 -14.06
N ASP A 188 -17.33 -19.54 -14.91
CA ASP A 188 -16.08 -20.21 -14.53
C ASP A 188 -15.20 -19.34 -13.65
N PHE A 189 -15.16 -18.03 -13.92
CA PHE A 189 -14.47 -17.06 -13.08
C PHE A 189 -15.07 -16.97 -11.66
N ARG A 190 -16.41 -17.04 -11.57
CA ARG A 190 -17.14 -16.99 -10.30
C ARG A 190 -16.85 -18.20 -9.39
N ASN A 191 -16.61 -19.37 -9.98
CA ASN A 191 -16.36 -20.59 -9.21
C ASN A 191 -14.95 -20.62 -8.60
N LYS A 192 -13.95 -20.01 -9.25
CA LYS A 192 -12.60 -19.83 -8.67
C LYS A 192 -12.60 -18.89 -7.47
N ILE A 193 -13.37 -17.79 -7.51
CA ILE A 193 -13.48 -16.84 -6.39
C ILE A 193 -14.12 -17.46 -5.14
N LYS A 194 -15.09 -18.36 -5.30
CA LYS A 194 -15.78 -19.03 -4.18
C LYS A 194 -14.90 -19.97 -3.36
N GLN A 195 -13.77 -20.41 -3.92
CA GLN A 195 -12.85 -21.34 -3.26
C GLN A 195 -11.67 -20.63 -2.57
N MET A 196 -11.58 -19.30 -2.66
CA MET A 196 -10.52 -18.51 -2.03
C MET A 196 -10.82 -18.28 -0.54
N SER A 197 -9.89 -18.68 0.32
CA SER A 197 -10.01 -18.54 1.78
C SER A 197 -9.95 -17.08 2.21
N TYR A 198 -11.07 -16.54 2.71
CA TYR A 198 -11.13 -15.24 3.37
C TYR A 198 -10.43 -15.33 4.73
N SER A 199 -9.28 -14.68 4.89
CA SER A 199 -8.59 -14.61 6.18
C SER A 199 -9.37 -13.69 7.14
N LYS A 200 -9.74 -14.23 8.29
CA LYS A 200 -10.37 -13.53 9.41
C LYS A 200 -9.56 -12.27 9.79
N ARG A 201 -10.24 -11.16 10.12
CA ARG A 201 -9.58 -9.98 10.73
C ARG A 201 -9.00 -10.39 12.09
N GLU A 202 -7.69 -10.37 12.21
CA GLU A 202 -7.00 -10.41 13.50
C GLU A 202 -6.08 -9.20 13.64
N SER A 203 -5.93 -8.78 14.90
CA SER A 203 -5.06 -7.75 15.49
C SER A 203 -4.32 -6.79 14.54
N ASP A 204 -4.42 -5.47 14.79
CA ASP A 204 -3.56 -4.43 14.17
C ASP A 204 -2.04 -4.66 14.38
N MET A 205 -1.68 -5.65 15.21
CA MET A 205 -0.33 -6.06 15.58
C MET A 205 0.11 -7.39 14.92
N GLU A 206 -0.65 -7.95 13.97
CA GLU A 206 -0.27 -9.19 13.28
C GLU A 206 1.12 -9.05 12.63
N PRO A 207 2.11 -9.91 13.01
CA PRO A 207 3.43 -9.91 12.39
C PRO A 207 3.36 -10.33 10.92
N ILE A 208 4.25 -9.79 10.10
CA ILE A 208 4.29 -10.08 8.66
C ILE A 208 5.56 -10.86 8.34
N ALA A 209 5.42 -12.07 7.83
CA ALA A 209 6.52 -12.91 7.39
C ALA A 209 7.07 -12.45 6.03
N VAL A 210 8.40 -12.41 5.93
CA VAL A 210 9.13 -12.36 4.66
C VAL A 210 9.36 -13.80 4.22
N ILE A 211 8.65 -14.25 3.18
CA ILE A 211 8.64 -15.66 2.75
C ILE A 211 9.46 -15.91 1.48
N GLY A 212 9.78 -14.85 0.73
CA GLY A 212 10.66 -14.91 -0.42
C GLY A 212 11.42 -13.60 -0.62
N MET A 213 12.63 -13.68 -1.17
CA MET A 213 13.44 -12.51 -1.49
C MET A 213 14.34 -12.76 -2.70
N SER A 214 14.47 -11.76 -3.57
CA SER A 214 15.50 -11.72 -4.62
C SER A 214 16.06 -10.30 -4.76
N CYS A 215 17.30 -10.21 -5.23
CA CYS A 215 17.90 -8.94 -5.56
C CYS A 215 18.94 -9.04 -6.69
N ARG A 216 19.14 -7.91 -7.35
CA ARG A 216 20.32 -7.56 -8.13
C ARG A 216 20.94 -6.33 -7.50
N MET A 217 22.18 -6.48 -7.05
CA MET A 217 22.94 -5.45 -6.36
C MET A 217 24.27 -5.25 -7.09
N PRO A 218 25.01 -4.19 -6.78
CA PRO A 218 26.34 -3.99 -7.33
C PRO A 218 27.23 -5.20 -7.05
N ASP A 219 27.90 -5.71 -8.10
CA ASP A 219 28.72 -6.94 -8.07
C ASP A 219 28.01 -8.21 -7.58
N SER A 220 26.67 -8.23 -7.47
CA SER A 220 25.92 -9.37 -6.93
C SER A 220 24.65 -9.64 -7.72
N LYS A 221 24.51 -10.85 -8.25
CA LYS A 221 23.32 -11.30 -8.99
C LYS A 221 22.28 -11.98 -8.09
N GLY A 222 22.48 -12.01 -6.78
CA GLY A 222 21.52 -12.63 -5.86
C GLY A 222 21.85 -12.34 -4.40
N VAL A 223 20.99 -12.83 -3.51
CA VAL A 223 21.03 -12.55 -2.08
C VAL A 223 22.31 -13.07 -1.40
N GLU A 224 22.80 -14.25 -1.78
CA GLU A 224 24.02 -14.83 -1.18
C GLU A 224 25.30 -14.09 -1.62
N GLU A 225 25.41 -13.70 -2.89
CA GLU A 225 26.53 -12.87 -3.38
C GLU A 225 26.51 -11.47 -2.74
N TYR A 226 25.31 -10.92 -2.57
CA TYR A 226 25.10 -9.65 -1.89
C TYR A 226 25.55 -9.72 -0.43
N TRP A 227 25.21 -10.80 0.27
CA TRP A 227 25.70 -11.04 1.63
C TRP A 227 27.22 -11.17 1.69
N LYS A 228 27.82 -11.90 0.74
CA LYS A 228 29.27 -12.06 0.65
C LYS A 228 30.02 -10.72 0.51
N THR A 229 29.45 -9.74 -0.16
CA THR A 229 30.02 -8.38 -0.26
C THR A 229 30.28 -7.75 1.12
N TYR A 230 29.38 -7.96 2.07
CA TYR A 230 29.55 -7.47 3.44
C TYR A 230 30.56 -8.29 4.23
N LEU A 231 30.54 -9.63 4.10
CA LEU A 231 31.51 -10.50 4.76
C LEU A 231 32.95 -10.21 4.35
N ASP A 232 33.15 -9.91 3.07
CA ASP A 232 34.47 -9.60 2.51
C ASP A 232 34.91 -8.15 2.84
N GLY A 233 34.08 -7.35 3.52
CA GLY A 233 34.39 -5.95 3.83
C GLY A 233 34.62 -5.09 2.59
N LYS A 234 33.97 -5.43 1.47
CA LYS A 234 34.24 -4.83 0.17
C LYS A 234 33.44 -3.54 -0.04
N CYS A 235 34.11 -2.51 -0.54
CA CYS A 235 33.47 -1.36 -1.20
C CYS A 235 33.46 -1.63 -2.70
N VAL A 236 32.27 -1.66 -3.30
CA VAL A 236 32.10 -2.07 -4.71
C VAL A 236 32.09 -0.90 -5.71
N ILE A 237 32.20 0.34 -5.19
CA ILE A 237 32.22 1.57 -5.98
C ILE A 237 33.34 1.53 -7.01
N ARG A 238 32.96 1.76 -8.27
CA ARG A 238 33.87 1.70 -9.43
C ARG A 238 33.49 2.71 -10.52
N PRO A 239 34.37 2.95 -11.51
CA PRO A 239 34.02 3.69 -12.71
C PRO A 239 32.86 2.99 -13.46
N PRO A 240 32.08 3.73 -14.27
CA PRO A 240 31.05 3.14 -15.12
C PRO A 240 31.65 2.06 -16.04
N PRO A 241 30.96 0.92 -16.22
CA PRO A 241 31.34 -0.04 -17.24
C PRO A 241 31.40 0.60 -18.62
N ALA A 242 32.28 0.10 -19.50
CA ALA A 242 32.52 0.67 -20.83
C ALA A 242 31.26 0.71 -21.72
N TRP A 243 30.28 -0.16 -21.47
CA TRP A 243 29.01 -0.21 -22.17
C TRP A 243 27.97 0.78 -21.64
N ARG A 244 28.22 1.46 -20.50
CA ARG A 244 27.23 2.35 -19.88
C ARG A 244 27.13 3.68 -20.60
N TRP A 245 28.25 4.40 -20.69
CA TRP A 245 28.35 5.71 -21.33
C TRP A 245 29.71 5.91 -21.98
N THR A 246 29.75 6.70 -23.04
CA THR A 246 31.00 7.19 -23.62
C THR A 246 31.59 8.32 -22.77
N THR A 247 32.89 8.55 -22.88
CA THR A 247 33.57 9.68 -22.21
C THR A 247 32.94 11.03 -22.57
N GLU A 248 32.45 11.18 -23.80
CA GLU A 248 31.76 12.38 -24.27
C GLU A 248 30.41 12.58 -23.58
N GLN A 249 29.66 11.50 -23.33
CA GLN A 249 28.37 11.54 -22.63
C GLN A 249 28.51 11.90 -21.16
N ILE A 250 29.61 11.50 -20.52
CA ILE A 250 29.93 11.86 -19.13
C ILE A 250 30.33 13.35 -19.04
N GLY A 251 30.89 13.92 -20.11
CA GLY A 251 31.31 15.32 -20.17
C GLY A 251 32.46 15.65 -19.21
N THR A 252 32.72 16.95 -19.01
CA THR A 252 33.76 17.46 -18.10
C THR A 252 33.22 17.66 -16.68
N THR A 253 32.63 16.62 -16.07
CA THR A 253 32.52 16.61 -14.60
C THR A 253 33.91 16.87 -14.01
N VAL A 254 34.01 17.65 -12.92
CA VAL A 254 35.19 18.43 -12.43
C VAL A 254 36.55 17.68 -12.35
N LYS A 255 36.60 16.36 -12.57
CA LYS A 255 37.84 15.56 -12.67
C LYS A 255 37.88 14.51 -13.80
N GLY A 256 36.93 14.52 -14.75
CA GLY A 256 36.81 13.45 -15.76
C GLY A 256 36.54 12.06 -15.17
N GLN A 257 36.07 12.00 -13.93
CA GLN A 257 35.83 10.78 -13.17
C GLN A 257 34.41 10.80 -12.61
N PHE A 258 33.62 9.78 -12.94
CA PHE A 258 32.31 9.50 -12.38
C PHE A 258 32.40 8.09 -11.78
N HIS A 259 32.18 7.94 -10.48
CA HIS A 259 32.17 6.62 -9.84
C HIS A 259 30.83 6.42 -9.16
N CYS A 260 30.24 5.26 -9.38
CA CYS A 260 28.97 4.83 -8.81
C CYS A 260 29.02 3.32 -8.67
N ASP A 261 27.98 2.79 -8.06
CA ASP A 261 27.75 1.36 -8.00
C ASP A 261 26.76 0.95 -9.08
N PHE A 262 27.15 -0.02 -9.91
CA PHE A 262 26.39 -0.49 -11.07
C PHE A 262 26.07 -1.96 -10.95
N LEU A 263 24.90 -2.36 -11.47
CA LEU A 263 24.57 -3.76 -11.62
C LEU A 263 25.64 -4.49 -12.45
N PRO A 264 25.87 -5.79 -12.18
CA PRO A 264 26.88 -6.58 -12.88
C PRO A 264 26.46 -6.98 -14.30
N CYS A 265 25.31 -6.55 -14.79
CA CYS A 265 24.77 -6.81 -16.13
C CYS A 265 24.43 -5.50 -16.87
N PRO A 266 24.52 -5.51 -18.22
CA PRO A 266 23.98 -4.44 -19.06
C PRO A 266 22.49 -4.19 -18.80
N VAL A 267 22.07 -2.92 -18.78
CA VAL A 267 20.67 -2.56 -18.49
C VAL A 267 19.72 -2.77 -19.68
N ASP A 268 20.26 -3.09 -20.84
CA ASP A 268 19.52 -3.41 -22.06
C ASP A 268 19.19 -4.90 -22.18
N GLU A 269 19.84 -5.78 -21.41
CA GLU A 269 19.51 -7.22 -21.32
C GLU A 269 18.15 -7.44 -20.63
N PHE A 270 17.28 -8.23 -21.25
CA PHE A 270 15.99 -8.67 -20.71
C PHE A 270 15.43 -9.83 -21.55
N ASP A 271 14.87 -10.85 -20.91
CA ASP A 271 14.21 -11.98 -21.60
C ASP A 271 12.76 -11.64 -21.96
N GLY A 272 12.58 -10.93 -23.08
CA GLY A 272 11.25 -10.52 -23.55
C GLY A 272 10.32 -11.69 -23.89
N ASP A 273 10.86 -12.77 -24.48
CA ASP A 273 10.07 -13.94 -24.87
C ASP A 273 9.48 -14.66 -23.66
N PHE A 274 10.26 -14.78 -22.57
CA PHE A 274 9.77 -15.36 -21.31
C PHE A 274 8.59 -14.58 -20.71
N PHE A 275 8.62 -13.25 -20.78
CA PHE A 275 7.56 -12.38 -20.27
C PHE A 275 6.48 -12.03 -21.32
N GLU A 276 6.48 -12.71 -22.46
CA GLU A 276 5.53 -12.50 -23.56
C GLU A 276 5.50 -11.04 -24.09
N MET A 277 6.66 -10.37 -24.03
CA MET A 277 6.84 -8.99 -24.49
C MET A 277 7.51 -8.95 -25.85
N SER A 278 6.90 -8.24 -26.81
CA SER A 278 7.49 -8.07 -28.14
C SER A 278 8.80 -7.26 -28.07
N PRO A 279 9.74 -7.40 -29.03
CA PRO A 279 10.96 -6.59 -29.06
C PRO A 279 10.70 -5.07 -29.06
N ALA A 280 9.66 -4.64 -29.78
CA ALA A 280 9.24 -3.24 -29.76
C ALA A 280 8.81 -2.82 -28.36
N GLU A 281 8.04 -3.67 -27.67
CA GLU A 281 7.61 -3.40 -26.31
C GLU A 281 8.77 -3.31 -25.32
N CYS A 282 9.74 -4.22 -25.38
CA CYS A 282 10.93 -4.20 -24.54
C CYS A 282 11.72 -2.90 -24.72
N ASN A 283 11.88 -2.43 -25.97
CA ASN A 283 12.60 -1.18 -26.29
C ASN A 283 11.95 0.09 -25.72
N PHE A 284 10.65 0.08 -25.42
CA PHE A 284 9.94 1.22 -24.83
C PHE A 284 9.60 1.02 -23.35
N THR A 285 10.03 -0.09 -22.77
CA THR A 285 9.81 -0.39 -21.35
C THR A 285 11.06 -0.03 -20.56
N ASP A 286 10.90 0.80 -19.53
CA ASP A 286 11.99 1.23 -18.67
C ASP A 286 12.76 0.00 -18.15
N PRO A 287 14.11 -0.05 -18.28
CA PRO A 287 14.93 -1.10 -17.70
C PRO A 287 14.62 -1.41 -16.22
N GLN A 288 14.22 -0.40 -15.45
CA GLN A 288 13.78 -0.58 -14.06
C GLN A 288 12.56 -1.51 -13.96
N GLN A 289 11.59 -1.35 -14.85
CA GLN A 289 10.40 -2.21 -14.89
C GLN A 289 10.75 -3.62 -15.38
N ARG A 290 11.61 -3.72 -16.40
CA ARG A 290 12.08 -5.01 -16.95
C ARG A 290 12.75 -5.85 -15.87
N PHE A 291 13.71 -5.30 -15.13
CA PHE A 291 14.34 -6.04 -14.03
C PHE A 291 13.43 -6.27 -12.83
N LEU A 292 12.45 -5.40 -12.57
CA LEU A 292 11.45 -5.68 -11.54
C LEU A 292 10.62 -6.92 -11.86
N LEU A 293 10.32 -7.21 -13.13
CA LEU A 293 9.64 -8.43 -13.55
C LEU A 293 10.49 -9.67 -13.21
N GLU A 294 11.76 -9.68 -13.61
CA GLU A 294 12.70 -10.77 -13.32
C GLU A 294 12.88 -11.00 -11.81
N VAL A 295 13.20 -9.94 -11.06
CA VAL A 295 13.50 -10.06 -9.63
C VAL A 295 12.24 -10.41 -8.82
N SER A 296 11.05 -9.95 -9.23
CA SER A 296 9.80 -10.36 -8.58
C SER A 296 9.47 -11.82 -8.87
N TRP A 297 9.72 -12.29 -10.09
CA TRP A 297 9.56 -13.70 -10.46
C TRP A 297 10.44 -14.60 -9.59
N GLU A 298 11.72 -14.28 -9.48
CA GLU A 298 12.67 -15.04 -8.66
C GLU A 298 12.33 -15.00 -7.17
N ALA A 299 11.81 -13.87 -6.67
CA ALA A 299 11.37 -13.79 -5.28
C ALA A 299 10.15 -14.68 -5.00
N LEU A 300 9.26 -14.87 -5.98
CA LEU A 300 8.15 -15.83 -5.90
C LEU A 300 8.66 -17.28 -5.95
N GLU A 301 9.65 -17.57 -6.81
CA GLU A 301 10.31 -18.88 -6.83
C GLU A 301 11.01 -19.19 -5.50
N ASP A 302 11.69 -18.20 -4.90
CA ASP A 302 12.29 -18.32 -3.57
C ASP A 302 11.22 -18.54 -2.48
N ALA A 303 10.02 -17.99 -2.64
CA ALA A 303 8.88 -18.28 -1.76
C ALA A 303 8.23 -19.65 -2.00
N GLY A 304 8.64 -20.38 -3.05
CA GLY A 304 7.98 -21.64 -3.46
C GLY A 304 6.59 -21.43 -4.06
N ILE A 305 6.27 -20.22 -4.52
CA ILE A 305 4.98 -19.86 -5.09
C ILE A 305 5.08 -19.87 -6.61
N ASN A 306 4.22 -20.66 -7.27
CA ASN A 306 4.09 -20.59 -8.72
C ASN A 306 3.54 -19.20 -9.12
N PRO A 307 4.28 -18.37 -9.89
CA PRO A 307 3.83 -17.04 -10.30
C PRO A 307 2.52 -17.06 -11.12
N GLN A 308 2.19 -18.15 -11.80
CA GLN A 308 0.90 -18.27 -12.50
C GLN A 308 -0.29 -18.46 -11.53
N SER A 309 -0.02 -18.92 -10.31
CA SER A 309 -1.06 -19.15 -9.28
C SER A 309 -1.57 -17.86 -8.62
N ILE A 310 -0.84 -16.75 -8.75
CA ILE A 310 -1.23 -15.45 -8.20
C ILE A 310 -2.09 -14.63 -9.17
N ALA A 311 -2.26 -15.08 -10.41
CA ALA A 311 -3.15 -14.42 -11.35
C ALA A 311 -4.61 -14.51 -10.87
N GLY A 312 -5.25 -13.35 -10.69
CA GLY A 312 -6.62 -13.26 -10.18
C GLY A 312 -6.76 -13.46 -8.66
N SER A 313 -5.64 -13.58 -7.92
CA SER A 313 -5.68 -13.62 -6.47
C SER A 313 -5.70 -12.21 -5.85
N MET A 314 -5.95 -12.15 -4.53
CA MET A 314 -5.84 -10.90 -3.76
C MET A 314 -4.38 -10.58 -3.41
N THR A 315 -3.50 -10.55 -4.42
CA THR A 315 -2.08 -10.19 -4.26
C THR A 315 -1.90 -8.69 -4.51
N GLY A 316 -1.28 -7.99 -3.55
CA GLY A 316 -0.94 -6.57 -3.69
C GLY A 316 0.46 -6.39 -4.26
N ILE A 317 0.64 -5.45 -5.18
CA ILE A 317 1.96 -5.04 -5.68
C ILE A 317 2.28 -3.62 -5.21
N TYR A 318 3.43 -3.48 -4.55
CA TYR A 318 3.95 -2.22 -4.02
C TYR A 318 5.32 -1.97 -4.64
N SER A 319 5.38 -1.04 -5.59
CA SER A 319 6.60 -0.78 -6.35
C SER A 319 7.12 0.64 -6.18
N GLY A 320 8.43 0.78 -5.98
CA GLY A 320 9.08 2.09 -5.90
C GLY A 320 10.23 2.26 -6.88
N CYS A 321 10.16 3.35 -7.62
CA CYS A 321 11.22 3.86 -8.49
C CYS A 321 11.29 5.37 -8.29
N TRP A 322 12.50 5.93 -8.28
CA TRP A 322 12.72 7.35 -8.09
C TRP A 322 13.03 8.07 -9.40
N THR A 323 13.89 7.47 -10.24
CA THR A 323 14.39 8.12 -11.46
C THR A 323 13.48 7.85 -12.66
N GLN A 324 13.38 8.85 -13.55
CA GLN A 324 12.65 8.76 -14.83
C GLN A 324 13.58 8.94 -16.03
N ASP A 325 14.88 8.71 -15.83
CA ASP A 325 15.94 8.95 -16.80
C ASP A 325 15.63 8.31 -18.18
N TYR A 326 15.11 7.07 -18.19
CA TYR A 326 14.81 6.35 -19.42
C TYR A 326 13.60 6.93 -20.15
N ASN A 327 12.55 7.35 -19.42
CA ASN A 327 11.39 8.01 -19.99
C ASN A 327 11.80 9.30 -20.73
N GLU A 328 12.70 10.10 -20.14
CA GLU A 328 13.25 11.28 -20.80
C GLU A 328 14.08 10.94 -22.06
N LEU A 329 14.82 9.82 -22.07
CA LEU A 329 15.53 9.36 -23.28
C LEU A 329 14.55 8.94 -24.38
N VAL A 330 13.52 8.19 -24.02
CA VAL A 330 12.47 7.76 -24.95
C VAL A 330 11.77 8.97 -25.55
N HIS A 331 11.37 9.98 -24.78
CA HIS A 331 10.78 11.21 -25.31
C HIS A 331 11.71 11.98 -26.27
N LYS A 332 13.03 11.89 -26.07
CA LYS A 332 14.02 12.57 -26.92
C LYS A 332 14.23 11.85 -28.26
N PHE A 333 14.15 10.52 -28.29
CA PHE A 333 14.57 9.71 -29.44
C PHE A 333 13.42 8.94 -30.13
N ALA A 334 12.25 8.82 -29.49
CA ALA A 334 11.10 8.14 -30.09
C ALA A 334 10.38 9.02 -31.13
N PRO A 335 9.83 8.43 -32.20
CA PRO A 335 8.98 9.14 -33.14
C PRO A 335 7.74 9.75 -32.45
N PRO A 336 7.27 10.95 -32.83
CA PRO A 336 6.11 11.62 -32.21
C PRO A 336 4.80 10.81 -32.30
N SER A 337 4.72 9.84 -33.20
CA SER A 337 3.52 9.04 -33.49
C SER A 337 3.32 7.84 -32.56
N MET A 338 4.20 7.63 -31.57
CA MET A 338 4.13 6.46 -30.71
C MET A 338 3.45 6.77 -29.36
N PRO A 339 2.41 6.02 -28.96
CA PRO A 339 1.83 6.15 -27.63
C PRO A 339 2.83 5.62 -26.59
N LEU A 340 3.40 6.52 -25.79
CA LEU A 340 4.29 6.17 -24.69
C LEU A 340 3.44 5.86 -23.45
N SER A 341 3.55 4.64 -22.93
CA SER A 341 2.92 4.28 -21.65
C SER A 341 3.66 4.98 -20.51
N PRO A 342 2.95 5.63 -19.57
CA PRO A 342 3.53 6.07 -18.32
C PRO A 342 4.24 4.92 -17.60
N THR A 343 5.33 5.27 -16.90
CA THR A 343 6.29 4.40 -16.20
C THR A 343 5.70 3.50 -15.10
N GLU A 344 4.39 3.57 -14.86
CA GLU A 344 3.71 3.01 -13.68
C GLU A 344 2.78 1.82 -14.02
N LEU A 345 2.54 1.55 -15.31
CA LEU A 345 1.39 0.73 -15.75
C LEU A 345 1.68 -0.72 -16.13
N LYS A 346 2.94 -1.16 -16.27
CA LYS A 346 3.24 -2.47 -16.88
C LYS A 346 3.47 -3.65 -15.95
N MET A 347 3.83 -3.45 -14.68
CA MET A 347 3.86 -4.57 -13.70
C MET A 347 2.47 -5.20 -13.48
N VAL A 348 1.42 -4.58 -14.02
CA VAL A 348 0.01 -4.99 -13.92
C VAL A 348 -0.51 -5.65 -15.21
N HIS A 349 0.18 -5.49 -16.35
CA HIS A 349 -0.40 -5.88 -17.64
C HIS A 349 -0.27 -7.39 -17.95
N GLY A 350 0.63 -8.12 -17.28
CA GLY A 350 0.74 -9.58 -17.41
C GLY A 350 -0.10 -10.39 -16.42
N GLN A 351 -0.57 -9.77 -15.33
CA GLN A 351 -1.30 -10.44 -14.25
C GLN A 351 -2.29 -9.45 -13.64
N GLN A 352 -3.58 -9.80 -13.57
CA GLN A 352 -4.65 -8.95 -13.05
C GLN A 352 -4.47 -8.64 -11.55
N LEU A 353 -3.54 -7.74 -11.23
CA LEU A 353 -3.07 -7.42 -9.88
C LEU A 353 -3.35 -5.94 -9.56
N ARG A 354 -3.61 -5.64 -8.28
CA ARG A 354 -3.81 -4.27 -7.80
C ARG A 354 -2.45 -3.63 -7.47
N SER A 355 -2.04 -2.60 -8.21
CA SER A 355 -0.81 -1.85 -7.92
C SER A 355 -1.08 -0.52 -7.23
N ARG A 356 -0.13 -0.11 -6.37
CA ARG A 356 0.06 1.28 -5.93
C ARG A 356 1.55 1.61 -6.01
N ALA A 357 1.91 2.61 -6.81
CA ALA A 357 3.28 3.12 -6.89
C ALA A 357 3.52 4.19 -5.82
N PHE A 358 4.68 4.15 -5.17
CA PHE A 358 5.10 5.20 -4.23
C PHE A 358 6.53 5.68 -4.52
N PRO A 359 6.79 6.99 -4.39
CA PRO A 359 8.01 7.58 -4.94
C PRO A 359 9.30 7.23 -4.17
N ILE A 360 9.31 6.82 -2.89
CA ILE A 360 10.58 6.68 -2.14
C ILE A 360 10.51 5.67 -0.96
N GLY A 361 11.53 4.81 -0.82
CA GLY A 361 11.96 4.20 0.46
C GLY A 361 11.06 3.09 1.04
N THR A 362 11.20 2.83 2.36
CA THR A 362 10.48 1.72 3.03
C THR A 362 8.96 1.92 3.16
N HIS A 363 8.43 3.02 2.63
CA HIS A 363 7.01 3.33 2.58
C HIS A 363 6.19 2.23 1.88
N LEU A 364 6.78 1.58 0.88
CA LEU A 364 6.20 0.46 0.14
C LEU A 364 5.90 -0.74 1.05
N GLN A 365 6.86 -1.10 1.91
CA GLN A 365 6.69 -2.22 2.85
C GLN A 365 5.69 -1.85 3.94
N GLY A 366 5.66 -0.58 4.39
CA GLY A 366 4.65 -0.10 5.32
C GLY A 366 3.23 -0.29 4.79
N GLN A 367 2.95 0.13 3.56
CA GLN A 367 1.63 -0.06 2.95
C GLN A 367 1.30 -1.54 2.73
N ALA A 368 2.27 -2.35 2.30
CA ALA A 368 2.10 -3.80 2.19
C ALA A 368 1.74 -4.45 3.53
N VAL A 369 2.44 -4.08 4.60
CA VAL A 369 2.15 -4.52 5.98
C VAL A 369 0.74 -4.12 6.38
N HIS A 370 0.35 -2.87 6.18
CA HIS A 370 -1.00 -2.40 6.50
C HIS A 370 -2.09 -3.14 5.71
N ASP A 371 -1.86 -3.39 4.41
CA ASP A 371 -2.82 -4.07 3.54
C ASP A 371 -2.97 -5.55 3.88
N LEU A 372 -1.86 -6.22 4.24
CA LEU A 372 -1.89 -7.58 4.76
C LEU A 372 -2.63 -7.64 6.11
N ARG A 373 -2.32 -6.75 7.07
CA ARG A 373 -2.99 -6.72 8.38
C ARG A 373 -4.50 -6.52 8.28
N ARG A 374 -4.95 -5.59 7.42
CA ARG A 374 -6.38 -5.29 7.26
C ARG A 374 -7.14 -6.26 6.34
N GLY A 375 -6.45 -7.25 5.76
CA GLY A 375 -7.03 -8.20 4.81
C GLY A 375 -7.36 -7.60 3.44
N ALA A 376 -6.72 -6.48 3.06
CA ALA A 376 -6.86 -5.91 1.72
C ALA A 376 -6.09 -6.73 0.66
N CYS A 377 -5.09 -7.50 1.09
CA CYS A 377 -4.44 -8.55 0.31
C CYS A 377 -4.12 -9.77 1.21
N SER A 378 -3.93 -10.93 0.59
CA SER A 378 -3.49 -12.18 1.24
C SER A 378 -2.01 -12.48 1.00
N LEU A 379 -1.42 -11.83 0.00
CA LEU A 379 -0.02 -11.91 -0.38
C LEU A 379 0.40 -10.51 -0.85
N ALA A 380 1.62 -10.08 -0.59
CA ALA A 380 2.13 -8.81 -1.13
C ALA A 380 3.53 -8.98 -1.73
N ILE A 381 3.71 -8.39 -2.92
CA ILE A 381 5.01 -8.23 -3.57
C ILE A 381 5.44 -6.79 -3.31
N ALA A 382 6.49 -6.60 -2.51
CA ALA A 382 7.11 -5.29 -2.31
C ALA A 382 8.43 -5.27 -3.07
N ALA A 383 8.52 -4.42 -4.09
CA ALA A 383 9.66 -4.38 -5.00
C ALA A 383 10.13 -2.95 -5.26
N SER A 384 11.41 -2.77 -5.54
CA SER A 384 11.97 -1.46 -5.86
C SER A 384 13.13 -1.58 -6.83
N ALA A 385 13.26 -0.59 -7.70
CA ALA A 385 14.40 -0.47 -8.60
C ALA A 385 14.98 0.94 -8.52
N ASN A 386 16.31 0.99 -8.58
CA ASN A 386 17.07 2.18 -8.81
C ASN A 386 18.14 1.89 -9.87
N LEU A 387 18.03 2.53 -11.03
CA LEU A 387 19.04 2.47 -12.08
C LEU A 387 19.52 3.88 -12.43
N ILE A 388 20.82 4.01 -12.68
CA ILE A 388 21.47 5.27 -13.05
C ILE A 388 21.65 5.26 -14.57
N ILE A 389 20.63 5.70 -15.30
CA ILE A 389 20.61 5.58 -16.78
C ILE A 389 21.35 6.74 -17.44
N LYS A 390 21.39 7.92 -16.81
CA LYS A 390 22.13 9.10 -17.30
C LYS A 390 23.32 9.45 -16.41
N PRO A 391 24.43 9.99 -16.97
CA PRO A 391 25.61 10.39 -16.22
C PRO A 391 25.46 11.75 -15.52
N THR A 392 24.25 12.28 -15.42
CA THR A 392 23.94 13.58 -14.80
C THR A 392 23.29 13.39 -13.44
N PHE A 393 23.67 14.20 -12.45
CA PHE A 393 23.01 14.20 -11.14
C PHE A 393 22.29 15.53 -10.88
N GLN A 394 20.98 15.48 -10.68
CA GLN A 394 20.16 16.69 -10.45
C GLN A 394 20.45 17.38 -9.10
N HIS A 395 21.14 16.70 -8.17
CA HIS A 395 21.44 17.20 -6.83
C HIS A 395 22.94 17.15 -6.47
N GLU A 396 23.85 17.57 -7.36
CA GLU A 396 25.32 17.43 -7.21
C GLU A 396 25.89 17.78 -5.82
N VAL A 397 25.22 18.69 -5.10
CA VAL A 397 25.57 19.11 -3.74
C VAL A 397 25.57 17.97 -2.70
N LEU A 398 24.80 16.90 -2.91
CA LEU A 398 24.69 15.78 -1.97
C LEU A 398 25.64 14.61 -2.27
N VAL A 399 26.26 14.60 -3.45
CA VAL A 399 27.20 13.55 -3.85
C VAL A 399 28.56 13.81 -3.24
N SER A 400 29.16 12.75 -2.68
CA SER A 400 30.53 12.80 -2.21
C SER A 400 31.47 13.16 -3.35
N LYS A 401 32.38 14.11 -3.09
CA LYS A 401 33.47 14.45 -4.04
C LYS A 401 34.46 13.30 -4.28
N ASP A 402 34.43 12.31 -3.39
CA ASP A 402 35.25 11.10 -3.46
C ASP A 402 34.43 9.89 -3.94
N PHE A 403 33.15 10.10 -4.27
CA PHE A 403 32.20 9.07 -4.66
C PHE A 403 32.14 7.91 -3.66
N ARG A 404 32.20 8.20 -2.35
CA ARG A 404 32.07 7.17 -1.31
C ARG A 404 31.09 7.61 -0.24
N CYS A 405 30.31 6.66 0.27
CA CYS A 405 29.58 6.84 1.52
C CYS A 405 30.55 6.60 2.68
N LYS A 406 31.13 7.66 3.23
CA LYS A 406 32.04 7.57 4.39
C LYS A 406 31.25 7.60 5.69
N THR A 407 30.35 6.62 5.84
CA THR A 407 29.34 6.61 6.90
C THR A 407 29.99 6.60 8.28
N PHE A 408 29.59 7.56 9.12
CA PHE A 408 30.08 7.84 10.48
C PHE A 408 31.51 8.38 10.59
N ASP A 409 32.23 8.55 9.48
CA ASP A 409 33.60 9.06 9.48
C ASP A 409 33.64 10.59 9.58
N SER A 410 34.69 11.12 10.21
CA SER A 410 34.98 12.56 10.31
C SER A 410 35.10 13.26 8.95
N ALA A 411 35.47 12.53 7.89
CA ALA A 411 35.60 13.03 6.53
C ALA A 411 34.35 12.81 5.65
N ALA A 412 33.21 12.45 6.26
CA ALA A 412 31.90 12.37 5.64
C ALA A 412 31.52 13.66 4.90
N ASN A 413 31.28 13.56 3.59
CA ASN A 413 31.08 14.71 2.70
C ASN A 413 29.98 14.51 1.65
N GLY A 414 29.11 13.53 1.84
CA GLY A 414 28.06 13.14 0.89
C GLY A 414 28.04 11.64 0.66
N PHE A 415 27.14 11.19 -0.22
CA PHE A 415 27.02 9.78 -0.58
C PHE A 415 27.54 9.49 -1.99
N ALA A 416 27.88 8.23 -2.25
CA ALA A 416 28.01 7.71 -3.60
C ALA A 416 26.67 7.11 -4.06
N ARG A 417 26.32 7.19 -5.34
CA ARG A 417 25.09 6.53 -5.82
C ARG A 417 25.34 5.06 -6.10
N GLY A 418 24.29 4.25 -5.95
CA GLY A 418 24.30 2.85 -6.35
C GLY A 418 23.02 2.43 -7.04
N GLU A 419 23.13 1.42 -7.91
CA GLU A 419 22.01 0.73 -8.53
C GLU A 419 21.56 -0.45 -7.67
N ALA A 420 20.27 -0.76 -7.69
CA ALA A 420 19.75 -1.97 -7.06
C ALA A 420 18.33 -2.27 -7.55
N VAL A 421 18.03 -3.54 -7.75
CA VAL A 421 16.68 -4.07 -7.98
C VAL A 421 16.40 -5.12 -6.92
N VAL A 422 15.29 -4.98 -6.21
CA VAL A 422 14.99 -5.81 -5.04
C VAL A 422 13.52 -6.14 -5.01
N ALA A 423 13.18 -7.39 -4.68
CA ALA A 423 11.81 -7.79 -4.40
C ALA A 423 11.75 -8.70 -3.17
N ILE A 424 10.71 -8.52 -2.36
CA ILE A 424 10.36 -9.41 -1.27
C ILE A 424 8.89 -9.82 -1.35
N ILE A 425 8.62 -11.05 -0.92
CA ILE A 425 7.27 -11.62 -0.83
C ILE A 425 6.86 -11.65 0.64
N LEU A 426 5.70 -11.05 0.91
CA LEU A 426 5.18 -10.83 2.23
C LEU A 426 3.84 -11.55 2.42
N LYS A 427 3.68 -12.17 3.59
CA LYS A 427 2.42 -12.77 4.02
C LYS A 427 2.22 -12.55 5.52
N ARG A 428 0.97 -12.57 6.01
CA ARG A 428 0.75 -12.60 7.47
C ARG A 428 1.46 -13.82 8.07
N LEU A 429 2.06 -13.66 9.23
CA LEU A 429 2.82 -14.73 9.87
C LEU A 429 1.93 -15.96 10.11
N SER A 430 0.71 -15.75 10.62
CA SER A 430 -0.27 -16.83 10.82
C SER A 430 -0.57 -17.63 9.55
N ASP A 431 -0.71 -16.96 8.41
CA ASP A 431 -0.93 -17.61 7.12
C ASP A 431 0.33 -18.32 6.62
N ALA A 432 1.52 -17.73 6.81
CA ALA A 432 2.78 -18.34 6.41
C ALA A 432 3.03 -19.65 7.17
N VAL A 433 2.73 -19.65 8.47
CA VAL A 433 2.78 -20.86 9.31
C VAL A 433 1.74 -21.89 8.86
N ARG A 434 0.50 -21.47 8.62
CA ARG A 434 -0.58 -22.36 8.16
C ARG A 434 -0.20 -23.06 6.86
N ASP A 435 0.37 -22.30 5.92
CA ASP A 435 0.67 -22.79 4.58
C ASP A 435 2.01 -23.54 4.50
N GLY A 436 2.78 -23.56 5.61
CA GLY A 436 4.07 -24.25 5.69
C GLY A 436 5.18 -23.55 4.90
N ASP A 437 5.09 -22.23 4.73
CA ASP A 437 6.10 -21.48 4.00
C ASP A 437 7.43 -21.46 4.74
N ARG A 438 8.51 -21.33 3.96
CA ARG A 438 9.79 -20.89 4.52
C ARG A 438 9.70 -19.42 4.92
N ILE A 439 10.03 -19.13 6.17
CA ILE A 439 10.08 -17.76 6.69
C ILE A 439 11.54 -17.36 6.84
N HIS A 440 11.96 -16.29 6.16
CA HIS A 440 13.33 -15.76 6.28
C HIS A 440 13.48 -14.83 7.47
N SER A 441 12.48 -13.96 7.69
CA SER A 441 12.41 -13.01 8.81
C SER A 441 10.98 -12.52 9.00
N VAL A 442 10.72 -11.79 10.08
CA VAL A 442 9.38 -11.29 10.43
C VAL A 442 9.43 -9.79 10.70
N ILE A 443 8.60 -9.03 10.00
CA ILE A 443 8.35 -7.61 10.26
C ILE A 443 7.35 -7.52 11.42
N LEU A 444 7.82 -7.04 12.57
CA LEU A 444 6.99 -6.83 13.76
C LEU A 444 6.33 -5.45 13.73
N GLY A 445 7.09 -4.44 13.33
CA GLY A 445 6.69 -3.04 13.45
C GLY A 445 7.14 -2.20 12.27
N TYR A 446 6.34 -1.18 11.97
CA TYR A 446 6.63 -0.16 10.97
C TYR A 446 6.21 1.20 11.52
N GLY A 447 7.05 2.21 11.30
CA GLY A 447 6.77 3.60 11.66
C GLY A 447 7.17 4.52 10.52
N ALA A 448 6.36 5.56 10.32
CA ALA A 448 6.61 6.56 9.29
C ALA A 448 6.22 7.95 9.77
N THR A 449 7.05 8.93 9.45
CA THR A 449 6.86 10.33 9.79
C THR A 449 7.25 11.22 8.61
N GLN A 450 6.99 12.51 8.73
CA GLN A 450 7.33 13.51 7.73
C GLN A 450 7.95 14.72 8.43
N GLU A 451 9.12 15.14 7.98
CA GLU A 451 9.87 16.28 8.54
C GLU A 451 9.06 17.58 8.58
N GLY A 452 8.19 17.81 7.59
CA GLY A 452 7.36 19.01 7.54
C GLY A 452 8.17 20.28 7.25
N GLU A 453 7.91 21.36 7.97
CA GLU A 453 8.60 22.64 7.79
C GLU A 453 9.99 22.62 8.43
N THR A 454 11.03 22.53 7.59
CA THR A 454 12.43 22.60 8.00
C THR A 454 13.16 23.74 7.29
N LYS A 455 14.41 24.03 7.71
CA LYS A 455 15.20 25.14 7.16
C LYS A 455 15.39 25.08 5.63
N SER A 456 15.42 23.86 5.09
CA SER A 456 15.38 23.58 3.66
C SER A 456 14.89 22.15 3.44
N VAL A 457 14.22 21.90 2.32
CA VAL A 457 13.83 20.54 1.89
C VAL A 457 15.03 19.60 2.02
N GLY A 458 14.82 18.45 2.67
CA GLY A 458 15.86 17.44 2.92
C GLY A 458 16.74 17.68 4.14
N THR A 459 16.44 18.68 4.98
CA THR A 459 17.09 18.79 6.30
C THR A 459 16.45 17.81 7.28
N PRO A 460 17.20 16.82 7.81
CA PRO A 460 16.66 15.88 8.79
C PRO A 460 16.46 16.53 10.17
N THR A 461 15.52 15.99 10.96
CA THR A 461 15.35 16.35 12.37
C THR A 461 15.42 15.13 13.29
N ILE A 462 16.06 15.31 14.45
CA ILE A 462 16.18 14.27 15.47
C ILE A 462 14.79 13.81 15.93
N GLU A 463 13.86 14.76 16.06
CA GLU A 463 12.48 14.53 16.49
C GLU A 463 11.74 13.57 15.58
N MET A 464 11.76 13.82 14.26
CA MET A 464 10.94 13.05 13.33
C MET A 464 11.56 11.69 13.00
N GLU A 465 12.89 11.59 12.93
CA GLU A 465 13.58 10.30 12.81
C GLU A 465 13.35 9.42 14.05
N ALA A 466 13.50 9.97 15.26
CA ALA A 466 13.25 9.23 16.50
C ALA A 466 11.77 8.82 16.62
N LEU A 467 10.85 9.70 16.26
CA LEU A 467 9.41 9.38 16.28
C LEU A 467 9.06 8.23 15.33
N ALA A 468 9.71 8.13 14.17
CA ALA A 468 9.51 6.99 13.26
C ALA A 468 9.94 5.67 13.93
N MET A 469 11.07 5.66 14.65
CA MET A 469 11.54 4.50 15.41
C MET A 469 10.58 4.17 16.56
N GLU A 470 10.15 5.17 17.34
CA GLU A 470 9.20 4.99 18.43
C GLU A 470 7.84 4.45 17.94
N MET A 471 7.34 4.94 16.80
CA MET A 471 6.10 4.45 16.20
C MET A 471 6.23 2.98 15.77
N ALA A 472 7.35 2.60 15.15
CA ALA A 472 7.62 1.21 14.82
C ALA A 472 7.62 0.35 16.08
N LEU A 473 8.28 0.80 17.15
CA LEU A 473 8.38 0.08 18.43
C LEU A 473 7.02 -0.12 19.09
N ARG A 474 6.14 0.89 19.09
CA ARG A 474 4.77 0.80 19.61
C ARG A 474 3.96 -0.32 18.95
N HIS A 475 4.22 -0.65 17.68
CA HIS A 475 3.56 -1.74 16.96
C HIS A 475 4.10 -3.15 17.29
N THR A 476 5.11 -3.28 18.14
CA THR A 476 5.73 -4.58 18.47
C THR A 476 5.46 -5.06 19.90
N GLY A 477 5.10 -4.15 20.81
CA GLY A 477 5.07 -4.42 22.25
C GLY A 477 6.46 -4.65 22.89
N LEU A 478 7.54 -4.48 22.13
CA LEU A 478 8.92 -4.59 22.61
C LEU A 478 9.35 -3.30 23.33
N LYS A 479 10.33 -3.45 24.21
CA LYS A 479 11.04 -2.35 24.86
C LYS A 479 12.29 -1.95 24.07
N PRO A 480 12.76 -0.69 24.22
CA PRO A 480 13.99 -0.21 23.58
C PRO A 480 15.21 -1.12 23.73
N GLU A 481 15.45 -1.66 24.92
CA GLU A 481 16.58 -2.56 25.21
C GLU A 481 16.51 -3.91 24.45
N GLN A 482 15.36 -4.26 23.89
CA GLN A 482 15.18 -5.48 23.09
C GLN A 482 15.60 -5.29 21.62
N ILE A 483 15.80 -4.05 21.17
CA ILE A 483 16.42 -3.77 19.87
C ILE A 483 17.94 -3.89 20.02
N GLN A 484 18.52 -4.83 19.29
CA GLN A 484 19.92 -5.23 19.45
C GLN A 484 20.82 -4.62 18.38
N VAL A 485 20.28 -4.44 17.17
CA VAL A 485 20.99 -3.90 16.01
C VAL A 485 20.15 -2.81 15.38
N VAL A 486 20.79 -1.74 14.91
CA VAL A 486 20.16 -0.78 13.99
C VAL A 486 20.97 -0.72 12.70
N GLU A 487 20.33 -1.10 11.59
CA GLU A 487 20.77 -0.73 10.25
C GLU A 487 20.35 0.73 10.01
N ALA A 488 21.30 1.63 10.19
CA ALA A 488 21.10 3.06 10.01
C ALA A 488 20.91 3.43 8.53
N HIS A 489 20.27 4.57 8.29
CA HIS A 489 20.24 5.22 7.00
C HIS A 489 21.65 5.59 6.54
N GLY A 490 22.47 6.21 7.40
CA GLY A 490 23.93 6.25 7.31
C GLY A 490 24.47 6.63 5.93
N THR A 491 24.16 7.83 5.45
CA THR A 491 24.53 8.27 4.10
C THR A 491 25.98 8.72 3.95
N GLY A 492 26.71 8.92 5.04
CA GLY A 492 28.06 9.50 4.95
C GLY A 492 28.02 11.01 4.75
N THR A 493 26.97 11.66 5.25
CA THR A 493 26.87 13.12 5.25
C THR A 493 27.37 13.67 6.58
N GLY A 494 28.23 14.68 6.56
CA GLY A 494 28.88 15.21 7.77
C GLY A 494 27.90 15.69 8.86
N LYS A 495 26.68 16.10 8.47
CA LYS A 495 25.62 16.51 9.41
C LYS A 495 24.56 15.43 9.66
N GLY A 496 24.17 14.66 8.64
CA GLY A 496 23.10 13.68 8.77
C GLY A 496 23.51 12.54 9.69
N ASP A 497 24.74 12.03 9.56
CA ASP A 497 25.21 10.90 10.36
C ASP A 497 25.19 11.19 11.88
N PRO A 498 25.71 12.33 12.40
CA PRO A 498 25.56 12.69 13.81
C PRO A 498 24.11 12.91 14.27
N LEU A 499 23.23 13.45 13.42
CA LEU A 499 21.82 13.67 13.76
C LEU A 499 21.09 12.33 13.90
N GLU A 500 21.35 11.39 13.00
CA GLU A 500 20.77 10.06 13.05
C GLU A 500 21.18 9.31 14.32
N ILE A 501 22.45 9.37 14.73
CA ILE A 501 22.88 8.73 15.98
C ILE A 501 22.16 9.35 17.19
N LYS A 502 21.93 10.67 17.20
CA LYS A 502 21.14 11.33 18.25
C LYS A 502 19.68 10.89 18.23
N ALA A 503 19.09 10.67 17.06
CA ALA A 503 17.74 10.14 16.91
C ALA A 503 17.63 8.69 17.41
N ILE A 504 18.61 7.84 17.07
CA ILE A 504 18.74 6.48 17.59
C ILE A 504 18.87 6.50 19.11
N ALA A 505 19.70 7.39 19.66
CA ALA A 505 19.84 7.56 21.10
C ALA A 505 18.52 7.98 21.76
N LYS A 506 17.79 8.92 21.16
CA LYS A 506 16.48 9.38 21.67
C LYS A 506 15.44 8.26 21.70
N ALA A 507 15.39 7.41 20.67
CA ALA A 507 14.40 6.33 20.57
C ALA A 507 14.79 5.08 21.38
N TYR A 508 16.09 4.76 21.48
CA TYR A 508 16.55 3.47 21.98
C TYR A 508 17.46 3.51 23.23
N SER A 509 17.82 4.68 23.75
CA SER A 509 18.62 4.79 24.97
C SER A 509 17.78 4.44 26.21
N THR A 510 18.35 3.58 27.06
CA THR A 510 17.71 3.10 28.29
C THR A 510 18.78 2.60 29.25
N SER A 511 18.58 2.84 30.55
CA SER A 511 19.48 2.35 31.61
C SER A 511 19.37 0.84 31.85
N HIS A 512 18.38 0.17 31.24
CA HIS A 512 18.12 -1.26 31.40
C HIS A 512 18.84 -2.14 30.37
N ARG A 513 19.65 -1.55 29.48
CA ARG A 513 20.38 -2.27 28.44
C ARG A 513 21.54 -3.06 29.04
N ALA A 514 21.52 -4.38 28.88
CA ALA A 514 22.60 -5.27 29.32
C ALA A 514 23.75 -5.34 28.30
N ASP A 515 23.40 -5.44 27.01
CA ASP A 515 24.35 -5.53 25.89
C ASP A 515 24.30 -4.26 25.04
N PRO A 516 25.44 -3.74 24.56
CA PRO A 516 25.45 -2.52 23.77
C PRO A 516 24.63 -2.65 22.48
N LEU A 517 23.98 -1.57 22.07
CA LEU A 517 23.31 -1.51 20.77
C LEU A 517 24.36 -1.55 19.65
N ILE A 518 24.20 -2.44 18.68
CA ILE A 518 25.09 -2.49 17.51
C ILE A 518 24.52 -1.57 16.43
N ILE A 519 25.34 -0.67 15.89
CA ILE A 519 24.96 0.22 14.79
C ILE A 519 25.80 -0.12 13.55
N THR A 520 25.14 -0.30 12.41
CA THR A 520 25.77 -0.58 11.12
C THR A 520 25.03 0.14 9.99
N ALA A 521 25.68 0.32 8.84
CA ALA A 521 25.09 0.90 7.64
C ALA A 521 25.76 0.35 6.38
N GLY A 522 24.99 -0.31 5.52
CA GLY A 522 25.48 -0.99 4.33
C GLY A 522 25.88 -0.07 3.17
N LYS A 523 25.53 1.23 3.22
CA LYS A 523 25.84 2.18 2.14
C LYS A 523 27.34 2.40 1.93
N ALA A 524 28.16 2.15 2.95
CA ALA A 524 29.62 2.20 2.82
C ALA A 524 30.16 1.11 1.86
N ASN A 525 29.45 -0.01 1.75
CA ASN A 525 29.80 -1.11 0.85
C ASN A 525 29.28 -0.91 -0.58
N ILE A 526 27.99 -0.57 -0.71
CA ILE A 526 27.23 -0.63 -1.98
C ILE A 526 26.69 0.73 -2.48
N GLY A 527 27.16 1.82 -1.88
CA GLY A 527 26.65 3.15 -2.18
C GLY A 527 25.21 3.34 -1.72
N HIS A 528 24.64 4.49 -2.06
CA HIS A 528 23.26 4.81 -1.79
C HIS A 528 22.38 4.35 -2.95
N THR A 529 21.66 3.25 -2.72
CA THR A 529 20.73 2.66 -3.70
C THR A 529 19.35 3.33 -3.75
N GLU A 530 19.28 4.59 -3.31
CA GLU A 530 18.12 5.49 -3.41
C GLU A 530 16.77 4.81 -3.05
N SER A 531 15.85 4.63 -4.01
CA SER A 531 14.54 3.99 -3.81
C SER A 531 14.62 2.57 -3.23
N SER A 532 15.72 1.85 -3.50
CA SER A 532 15.94 0.46 -3.08
C SER A 532 16.68 0.30 -1.75
N CYS A 533 17.14 1.37 -1.11
CA CYS A 533 18.02 1.27 0.05
C CYS A 533 17.36 0.63 1.29
N GLY A 534 16.05 0.83 1.45
CA GLY A 534 15.28 0.21 2.53
C GLY A 534 15.20 -1.32 2.43
N LEU A 535 14.86 -1.84 1.24
CA LEU A 535 14.83 -3.28 0.99
C LEU A 535 16.22 -3.90 1.00
N ALA A 536 17.24 -3.18 0.52
CA ALA A 536 18.63 -3.60 0.62
C ALA A 536 19.03 -3.84 2.08
N GLY A 537 18.75 -2.88 2.97
CA GLY A 537 18.98 -3.02 4.41
C GLY A 537 18.21 -4.19 5.03
N LEU A 538 16.96 -4.39 4.63
CA LEU A 538 16.14 -5.53 5.09
C LEU A 538 16.76 -6.88 4.71
N ILE A 539 17.21 -7.05 3.47
CA ILE A 539 17.88 -8.28 3.04
C ILE A 539 19.20 -8.46 3.80
N LYS A 540 20.03 -7.41 3.93
CA LYS A 540 21.28 -7.46 4.70
C LYS A 540 21.05 -7.96 6.12
N ILE A 541 20.06 -7.39 6.83
CA ILE A 541 19.75 -7.78 8.21
C ILE A 541 19.11 -9.17 8.28
N THR A 542 18.28 -9.56 7.32
CA THR A 542 17.76 -10.93 7.24
C THR A 542 18.89 -11.95 7.11
N MET A 543 19.90 -11.66 6.29
CA MET A 543 21.09 -12.52 6.15
C MET A 543 21.95 -12.51 7.41
N ALA A 544 22.12 -11.36 8.07
CA ALA A 544 22.79 -11.27 9.36
C ALA A 544 22.10 -12.12 10.45
N MET A 545 20.76 -12.17 10.46
CA MET A 545 19.99 -13.02 11.36
C MET A 545 20.19 -14.51 11.03
N LYS A 546 20.12 -14.88 9.74
CA LYS A 546 20.30 -16.25 9.25
C LYS A 546 21.66 -16.81 9.66
N TYR A 547 22.73 -16.04 9.47
CA TYR A 547 24.09 -16.47 9.80
C TYR A 547 24.50 -16.16 11.25
N GLY A 548 23.68 -15.41 12.00
CA GLY A 548 24.00 -15.01 13.37
C GLY A 548 25.29 -14.19 13.45
N LEU A 549 25.48 -13.25 12.52
CA LEU A 549 26.72 -12.51 12.36
C LEU A 549 26.45 -11.10 11.85
N ILE A 550 27.04 -10.08 12.48
CA ILE A 550 27.03 -8.70 11.98
C ILE A 550 28.37 -8.39 11.32
N PRO A 551 28.41 -8.02 10.03
CA PRO A 551 29.65 -7.67 9.34
C PRO A 551 30.32 -6.41 9.90
N ALA A 552 31.62 -6.28 9.66
CA ALA A 552 32.36 -5.06 9.99
C ALA A 552 31.85 -3.85 9.18
N GLN A 553 31.74 -2.70 9.85
CA GLN A 553 31.47 -1.41 9.25
C GLN A 553 32.74 -0.86 8.61
N ILE A 554 32.74 -0.81 7.28
CA ILE A 554 33.86 -0.24 6.53
C ILE A 554 33.71 1.28 6.37
N GLY A 555 34.80 1.93 5.94
CA GLY A 555 34.78 3.35 5.57
C GLY A 555 34.99 4.34 6.72
N ILE A 556 35.31 3.85 7.93
CA ILE A 556 35.64 4.67 9.10
C ILE A 556 37.15 4.59 9.39
N GLN A 557 37.86 5.68 9.15
CA GLN A 557 39.24 5.88 9.60
C GLN A 557 39.28 6.61 10.94
N THR A 558 38.40 7.59 11.14
CA THR A 558 38.27 8.34 12.38
C THR A 558 36.80 8.67 12.57
N LEU A 559 36.20 8.19 13.66
CA LEU A 559 34.80 8.45 13.98
C LEU A 559 34.55 9.96 14.03
N ASN A 560 33.43 10.40 13.46
CA ASN A 560 33.03 11.80 13.51
C ASN A 560 32.92 12.25 14.98
N PRO A 561 33.63 13.32 15.41
CA PRO A 561 33.66 13.76 16.81
C PRO A 561 32.31 14.24 17.34
N GLU A 562 31.32 14.50 16.47
CA GLU A 562 29.94 14.81 16.90
C GLU A 562 29.10 13.56 17.23
N ILE A 563 29.63 12.36 16.95
CA ILE A 563 29.00 11.07 17.29
C ILE A 563 29.50 10.63 18.67
N ASP A 564 28.59 10.61 19.64
CA ASP A 564 28.85 10.11 20.98
C ASP A 564 28.08 8.81 21.25
N LEU A 565 28.75 7.68 21.06
CA LEU A 565 28.23 6.33 21.30
C LEU A 565 28.07 5.99 22.79
N THR A 566 28.42 6.89 23.71
CA THR A 566 28.18 6.66 25.15
C THR A 566 26.77 7.09 25.57
N THR A 567 26.14 8.00 24.82
CA THR A 567 24.77 8.51 25.08
C THR A 567 23.69 7.44 24.91
N ILE A 568 23.94 6.49 24.03
CA ILE A 568 23.25 5.21 23.93
C ILE A 568 24.36 4.17 23.99
N PRO A 569 24.48 3.35 25.06
CA PRO A 569 25.55 2.36 25.17
C PRO A 569 25.62 1.50 23.91
N ALA A 570 26.46 1.87 22.94
CA ALA A 570 26.40 1.38 21.57
C ALA A 570 27.81 1.18 21.02
N VAL A 571 27.90 0.30 20.02
CA VAL A 571 29.15 -0.04 19.35
C VAL A 571 28.93 -0.09 17.84
N ILE A 572 29.96 0.32 17.10
CA ILE A 572 30.05 0.12 15.66
C ILE A 572 31.15 -0.94 15.44
N PRO A 573 30.88 -2.07 14.78
CA PRO A 573 31.90 -3.09 14.53
C PRO A 573 32.95 -2.56 13.54
N LEU A 574 34.20 -2.31 13.96
CA LEU A 574 35.23 -1.68 13.09
C LEU A 574 36.28 -2.65 12.52
N ALA A 575 36.59 -3.74 13.24
CA ALA A 575 37.72 -4.61 12.92
C ALA A 575 37.26 -5.91 12.25
N ASP A 576 36.39 -6.66 12.91
CA ASP A 576 35.92 -7.98 12.47
C ASP A 576 34.40 -8.05 12.56
N SER A 577 33.83 -9.05 11.86
CA SER A 577 32.43 -9.40 12.02
C SER A 577 32.16 -9.87 13.46
N VAL A 578 31.07 -9.42 14.07
CA VAL A 578 30.70 -9.78 15.45
C VAL A 578 29.61 -10.85 15.46
N PRO A 579 29.73 -11.93 16.27
CA PRO A 579 28.66 -12.90 16.44
C PRO A 579 27.38 -12.23 16.97
N TRP A 580 26.26 -12.47 16.31
CA TRP A 580 24.95 -12.07 16.78
C TRP A 580 24.27 -13.24 17.48
N CYS A 581 24.77 -13.54 18.68
CA CYS A 581 24.25 -14.60 19.55
C CYS A 581 23.45 -13.97 20.69
N PRO A 582 22.11 -13.83 20.57
CA PRO A 582 21.30 -13.49 21.73
C PRO A 582 21.48 -14.57 22.80
N ALA A 583 21.18 -14.24 24.06
CA ALA A 583 21.03 -15.25 25.11
C ALA A 583 20.12 -16.41 24.63
N PHE A 584 20.39 -17.63 25.11
CA PHE A 584 19.70 -18.87 24.75
C PHE A 584 18.21 -18.82 25.16
N ASP A 585 17.38 -18.08 24.43
CA ASP A 585 15.93 -17.92 24.57
C ASP A 585 15.39 -16.68 23.84
N LYS A 586 16.23 -15.68 23.55
CA LYS A 586 15.77 -14.42 22.94
C LYS A 586 15.93 -14.44 21.41
N PRO A 587 14.89 -14.01 20.66
CA PRO A 587 15.01 -13.86 19.23
C PRO A 587 15.90 -12.66 18.87
N LYS A 588 16.63 -12.76 17.74
CA LYS A 588 17.35 -11.61 17.17
C LYS A 588 16.38 -10.54 16.68
N VAL A 589 16.57 -9.29 17.10
CA VAL A 589 15.71 -8.15 16.71
C VAL A 589 16.53 -6.94 16.29
N ALA A 590 16.19 -6.38 15.13
CA ALA A 590 16.85 -5.20 14.57
C ALA A 590 15.87 -4.13 14.10
N GLY A 591 16.29 -2.87 14.20
CA GLY A 591 15.69 -1.73 13.54
C GLY A 591 16.36 -1.45 12.19
N ILE A 592 15.62 -1.00 11.19
CA ILE A 592 16.13 -0.59 9.88
C ILE A 592 15.57 0.78 9.54
N SER A 593 16.45 1.76 9.36
CA SER A 593 16.11 3.16 9.08
C SER A 593 16.28 3.53 7.61
N SER A 594 15.31 4.28 7.08
CA SER A 594 15.39 4.86 5.74
C SER A 594 14.72 6.23 5.72
N PHE A 595 15.52 7.28 5.45
CA PHE A 595 15.08 8.67 5.49
C PHE A 595 15.15 9.28 4.08
N GLY A 596 14.02 9.79 3.61
CA GLY A 596 13.90 10.34 2.27
C GLY A 596 14.29 11.81 2.20
N PHE A 597 14.89 12.23 1.10
CA PHE A 597 15.23 13.65 0.87
C PHE A 597 14.01 14.58 0.90
N THR A 598 12.80 14.07 0.59
CA THR A 598 11.55 14.82 0.70
C THR A 598 11.01 14.90 2.15
N GLY A 599 11.77 14.41 3.12
CA GLY A 599 11.46 14.41 4.55
C GLY A 599 10.62 13.22 5.04
N THR A 600 10.23 12.30 4.16
CA THR A 600 9.53 11.09 4.61
C THR A 600 10.50 10.13 5.26
N ASN A 601 10.36 9.95 6.57
CA ASN A 601 11.21 9.06 7.37
C ASN A 601 10.47 7.78 7.69
N THR A 602 11.18 6.67 7.65
CA THR A 602 10.59 5.36 7.85
C THR A 602 11.51 4.44 8.63
N HIS A 603 10.92 3.59 9.47
CA HIS A 603 11.65 2.62 10.28
C HIS A 603 10.88 1.28 10.35
N ILE A 604 11.60 0.17 10.20
CA ILE A 604 11.07 -1.19 10.32
C ILE A 604 11.74 -1.89 11.50
N ILE A 605 10.96 -2.63 12.29
CA ILE A 605 11.50 -3.58 13.26
C ILE A 605 11.33 -4.99 12.72
N LEU A 606 12.47 -5.66 12.54
CA LEU A 606 12.59 -7.01 12.01
C LEU A 606 13.03 -7.97 13.11
N GLN A 607 12.51 -9.19 13.08
CA GLN A 607 12.87 -10.29 13.97
C GLN A 607 13.29 -11.51 13.16
N GLU A 608 14.19 -12.34 13.71
CA GLU A 608 14.52 -13.62 13.08
C GLU A 608 13.30 -14.54 12.97
N ALA A 609 13.33 -15.45 12.00
CA ALA A 609 12.25 -16.40 11.79
C ALA A 609 11.96 -17.24 13.06
N PRO A 610 10.69 -17.56 13.36
CA PRO A 610 10.36 -18.45 14.46
C PRO A 610 11.01 -19.83 14.27
N LYS A 611 11.54 -20.37 15.36
CA LYS A 611 12.03 -21.76 15.39
C LYS A 611 10.83 -22.68 15.57
N PHE A 612 10.38 -23.33 14.51
CA PHE A 612 9.38 -24.39 14.60
C PHE A 612 10.09 -25.66 15.05
N THR A 613 9.71 -26.17 16.24
CA THR A 613 10.12 -27.48 16.75
C THR A 613 9.19 -28.57 16.27
#